data_AF-A0A0G0EYS3-F1
#
_entry.id   AF-A0A0G0EYS3-F1
#
_cell.length_a   1.000
_cell.length_b   1.000
_cell.length_c   1.000
_cell.angle_alpha   90.00
_cell.angle_beta   90.00
_cell.angle_gamma   90.00
#
_symmetry.space_group_name_H-M   'P 1'
#
loop_
_entity.id
_entity.type
_entity.pdbx_description
1 polymer ?
#
loop_
_entity_poly.entity_id
_entity_poly.type
_entity_poly.pdbx_seq_one_letter_code
_entity_poly.pdbx_strand_id
1 'polypeptide(L)'
;MKISGILKSMRHYLTNFVQSQLIVTLVSIPILVGWGLQISMMTFIGNLIFAPILTIFLILSSIVFFTELLGIPNLFIVKTLEFVTIFWDIILSLGKKEWLCGFCKPSTFFLFLIPIIAFLMLLFIKAKNSKIKFLSLLGFCCISIFCLNIVPKLFNNQPQSSTFYDGKLTINFDTDKNITLIDNGFFNTKSSPEKTINYELKQYLIKTIGKTELQNVILCKPGYRTFRAAQALCSKLDVKTITLPSFEKKLSKSAQCEFFKLKDLLQKNGITFACQN
;
A
#
# COMPACT_ATOMS: atom_id res chain seq x y z
N MET A 1 -9.01 39.76 -22.41
CA MET A 1 -7.69 40.00 -21.77
C MET A 1 -7.53 39.40 -20.35
N LYS A 2 -8.60 38.99 -19.61
CA LYS A 2 -8.48 38.38 -18.26
C LYS A 2 -8.11 36.87 -18.24
N ILE A 3 -8.45 36.12 -19.29
CA ILE A 3 -8.24 34.67 -19.37
C ILE A 3 -6.74 34.29 -19.30
N SER A 4 -5.86 35.13 -19.86
CA SER A 4 -4.41 34.88 -19.83
C SER A 4 -3.82 34.95 -18.41
N GLY A 5 -4.39 35.78 -17.53
CA GLY A 5 -3.97 35.90 -16.14
C GLY A 5 -4.31 34.66 -15.31
N ILE A 6 -5.53 34.15 -15.45
CA ILE A 6 -6.00 32.94 -14.74
C ILE A 6 -5.17 31.73 -15.16
N LEU A 7 -4.95 31.53 -16.46
CA LEU A 7 -4.13 30.43 -16.97
C LEU A 7 -2.69 30.50 -16.47
N LYS A 8 -2.10 31.70 -16.40
CA LYS A 8 -0.75 31.90 -15.86
C LYS A 8 -0.67 31.55 -14.37
N SER A 9 -1.67 31.94 -13.59
CA SER A 9 -1.77 31.61 -12.16
C SER A 9 -1.93 30.11 -11.95
N MET A 10 -2.86 29.46 -12.66
CA MET A 10 -3.07 28.01 -12.59
C MET A 10 -1.81 27.24 -12.98
N ARG A 11 -1.10 27.66 -14.04
CA ARG A 11 0.16 27.04 -14.44
C ARG A 11 1.23 27.18 -13.36
N HIS A 12 1.36 28.36 -12.74
CA HIS A 12 2.33 28.57 -11.69
C HIS A 12 2.01 27.72 -10.45
N TYR A 13 0.74 27.69 -10.04
CA TYR A 13 0.25 26.84 -8.97
C TYR A 13 0.56 25.36 -9.24
N LEU A 14 0.18 24.85 -10.42
CA LEU A 14 0.40 23.44 -10.76
C LEU A 14 1.90 23.10 -10.81
N THR A 15 2.73 23.98 -11.36
CA THR A 15 4.19 23.76 -11.40
C THR A 15 4.77 23.68 -9.99
N ASN A 16 4.39 24.61 -9.10
CA ASN A 16 4.86 24.61 -7.72
C ASN A 16 4.35 23.40 -6.95
N PHE A 17 3.08 23.04 -7.14
CA PHE A 17 2.47 21.86 -6.54
C PHE A 17 3.24 20.60 -6.92
N VAL A 18 3.48 20.36 -8.21
CA VAL A 18 4.19 19.16 -8.66
C VAL A 18 5.64 19.15 -8.16
N GLN A 19 6.32 20.30 -8.13
CA GLN A 19 7.67 20.39 -7.54
C GLN A 19 7.67 20.00 -6.05
N SER A 20 6.74 20.53 -5.27
CA SER A 20 6.60 20.18 -3.85
C SER A 20 6.28 18.70 -3.68
N GLN A 21 5.37 18.13 -4.48
CA GLN A 21 5.05 16.70 -4.43
C GLN A 21 6.23 15.82 -4.82
N LEU A 22 7.04 16.20 -5.80
CA LEU A 22 8.26 15.48 -6.17
C LEU A 22 9.24 15.43 -5.00
N ILE A 23 9.46 16.56 -4.32
CA ILE A 23 10.34 16.63 -3.14
C ILE A 23 9.79 15.76 -2.01
N VAL A 24 8.50 15.91 -1.68
CA VAL A 24 7.84 15.10 -0.63
C VAL A 24 7.96 13.61 -0.96
N THR A 25 7.76 13.23 -2.21
CA THR A 25 7.90 11.84 -2.67
C THR A 25 9.33 11.35 -2.48
N LEU A 26 10.32 12.09 -2.96
CA LEU A 26 11.75 11.75 -2.82
C LEU A 26 12.19 11.61 -1.36
N VAL A 27 11.71 12.50 -0.49
CA VAL A 27 11.99 12.45 0.96
C VAL A 27 11.25 11.31 1.65
N SER A 28 10.08 10.91 1.14
CA SER A 28 9.28 9.82 1.71
C SER A 28 9.76 8.42 1.28
N ILE A 29 10.42 8.29 0.13
CA ILE A 29 10.92 7.00 -0.39
C ILE A 29 11.70 6.18 0.65
N PRO A 30 12.69 6.73 1.40
CA PRO A 30 13.46 5.96 2.37
C PRO A 30 12.59 5.37 3.48
N ILE A 31 11.59 6.14 3.92
CA ILE A 31 10.64 5.73 4.97
C ILE A 31 9.73 4.64 4.40
N LEU A 32 9.09 4.89 3.26
CA LEU A 32 8.14 3.96 2.64
C LEU A 32 8.81 2.63 2.28
N VAL A 33 9.93 2.66 1.57
CA VAL A 33 10.66 1.45 1.16
C VAL A 33 11.30 0.76 2.37
N GLY A 34 11.89 1.52 3.29
CA GLY A 34 12.49 0.97 4.52
C GLY A 34 11.48 0.26 5.41
N TRP A 35 10.23 0.73 5.44
CA TRP A 35 9.10 0.14 6.16
C TRP A 35 8.37 -0.94 5.35
N GLY A 36 8.66 -1.11 4.07
CA GLY A 36 7.98 -2.10 3.23
C GLY A 36 6.55 -1.69 2.89
N LEU A 37 6.32 -0.39 2.71
CA LEU A 37 5.06 0.17 2.24
C LEU A 37 5.09 0.31 0.72
N GLN A 38 3.95 0.07 0.09
CA GLN A 38 3.78 0.27 -1.34
C GLN A 38 3.61 1.76 -1.65
N ILE A 39 4.17 2.22 -2.77
CA ILE A 39 3.99 3.58 -3.25
C ILE A 39 2.90 3.57 -4.32
N SER A 40 1.91 4.45 -4.19
CA SER A 40 0.85 4.56 -5.19
C SER A 40 1.32 5.38 -6.40
N MET A 41 1.14 4.87 -7.60
CA MET A 41 1.37 5.60 -8.86
C MET A 41 0.42 6.81 -8.97
N MET A 42 -0.74 6.74 -8.31
CA MET A 42 -1.71 7.84 -8.27
C MET A 42 -1.44 8.87 -7.18
N THR A 43 -0.35 8.78 -6.41
CA THR A 43 -0.08 9.71 -5.28
C THR A 43 -0.12 11.17 -5.72
N PHE A 44 0.41 11.52 -6.90
CA PHE A 44 0.39 12.89 -7.41
C PHE A 44 -1.03 13.40 -7.69
N ILE A 45 -1.85 12.57 -8.33
CA ILE A 45 -3.24 12.91 -8.67
C ILE A 45 -4.09 12.93 -7.40
N GLY A 46 -3.92 11.93 -6.54
CA GLY A 46 -4.57 11.83 -5.24
C GLY A 46 -4.32 13.06 -4.40
N ASN A 47 -3.06 13.49 -4.24
CA ASN A 47 -2.72 14.68 -3.47
C ASN A 47 -3.22 15.99 -4.10
N LEU A 48 -3.28 16.05 -5.44
CA LEU A 48 -3.78 17.23 -6.17
C LEU A 48 -5.27 17.44 -5.93
N ILE A 49 -6.04 16.34 -5.90
CA ILE A 49 -7.48 16.35 -5.67
C ILE A 49 -7.80 16.42 -4.17
N PHE A 50 -6.99 15.76 -3.33
CA PHE A 50 -7.19 15.68 -1.88
C PHE A 50 -7.07 17.04 -1.20
N ALA A 51 -6.03 17.83 -1.51
CA ALA A 51 -5.79 19.11 -0.85
C ALA A 51 -6.97 20.10 -0.94
N PRO A 52 -7.58 20.37 -2.12
CA PRO A 52 -8.74 21.26 -2.20
C PRO A 52 -9.97 20.67 -1.52
N ILE A 53 -10.24 19.37 -1.68
CA ILE A 53 -11.40 18.71 -1.04
C ILE A 53 -11.28 18.78 0.48
N LEU A 54 -10.10 18.47 1.03
CA LEU A 54 -9.81 18.58 2.46
C LEU A 54 -9.97 20.01 2.95
N THR A 55 -9.52 21.00 2.18
CA THR A 55 -9.65 22.42 2.55
C THR A 55 -11.11 22.84 2.62
N ILE A 56 -11.93 22.48 1.61
CA ILE A 56 -13.37 22.74 1.61
C ILE A 56 -14.03 22.04 2.81
N PHE A 57 -13.71 20.76 3.02
CA PHE A 57 -14.23 19.98 4.13
C PHE A 57 -13.93 20.63 5.49
N LEU A 58 -12.68 21.07 5.72
CA LEU A 58 -12.27 21.72 6.97
C LEU A 58 -12.94 23.08 7.18
N ILE A 59 -13.08 23.88 6.11
CA ILE A 59 -13.78 25.17 6.17
C ILE A 59 -15.25 24.96 6.53
N LEU A 60 -15.94 24.06 5.82
CA LEU A 60 -17.35 23.74 6.10
C LEU A 60 -17.53 23.20 7.52
N SER A 61 -16.68 22.27 7.95
CA SER A 61 -16.70 21.71 9.31
C SER A 61 -16.50 22.79 10.37
N SER A 62 -15.58 23.74 10.12
CA SER A 62 -15.34 24.86 11.03
C SER A 62 -16.56 25.79 11.09
N ILE A 63 -17.20 26.09 9.97
CA ILE A 63 -18.42 26.92 9.94
C ILE A 63 -19.57 26.23 10.67
N VAL A 64 -19.78 24.92 10.45
CA VAL A 64 -20.79 24.14 11.19
C VAL A 64 -20.54 24.26 12.69
N PHE A 65 -19.30 24.07 13.13
CA PHE A 65 -18.94 24.19 14.54
C PHE A 65 -19.28 25.58 15.12
N PHE A 66 -18.89 26.66 14.45
CA PHE A 66 -19.15 28.02 14.96
C PHE A 66 -20.63 28.43 14.87
N THR A 67 -21.35 28.00 13.84
CA THR A 67 -22.79 28.27 13.72
C THR A 67 -23.58 27.55 14.80
N GLU A 68 -23.22 26.30 15.09
CA GLU A 68 -23.80 25.53 16.20
C GLU A 68 -23.52 26.21 17.55
N LEU A 69 -22.28 26.66 17.77
CA LEU A 69 -21.89 27.37 18.98
C LEU A 69 -22.68 28.66 19.20
N LEU A 70 -23.06 29.35 18.12
CA LEU A 70 -23.84 30.59 18.15
C LEU A 70 -25.36 30.37 18.08
N GLY A 71 -25.83 29.12 17.99
CA GLY A 71 -27.27 28.81 17.82
C GLY A 71 -27.85 29.24 16.47
N ILE A 72 -27.02 29.40 15.43
CA ILE A 72 -27.45 29.78 14.08
C ILE A 72 -27.82 28.49 13.31
N PRO A 73 -29.02 28.40 12.71
CA PRO A 73 -29.41 27.22 11.94
C PRO A 73 -28.48 27.02 10.73
N ASN A 74 -27.88 25.84 10.63
CA ASN A 74 -26.77 25.53 9.70
C ASN A 74 -27.07 24.37 8.74
N LEU A 75 -28.34 23.95 8.60
CA LEU A 75 -28.75 22.77 7.84
C LEU A 75 -28.21 22.75 6.39
N PHE A 76 -28.15 23.90 5.72
CA PHE A 76 -27.59 24.00 4.36
C PHE A 76 -26.08 23.70 4.31
N ILE A 77 -25.34 24.13 5.33
CA ILE A 77 -23.90 23.89 5.43
C ILE A 77 -23.65 22.41 5.71
N VAL A 78 -24.43 21.80 6.60
CA VAL A 78 -24.38 20.36 6.90
C VAL A 78 -24.63 19.54 5.63
N LYS A 79 -25.69 19.84 4.87
CA LYS A 79 -25.96 19.16 3.58
C LYS A 79 -24.83 19.33 2.57
N THR A 80 -24.19 20.51 2.54
CA THR A 80 -23.04 20.75 1.65
C THR A 80 -21.84 19.91 2.09
N LEU A 81 -21.59 19.80 3.40
CA LEU A 81 -20.53 18.97 3.96
C LEU A 81 -20.77 17.48 3.63
N GLU A 82 -21.99 16.99 3.81
CA GLU A 82 -22.38 15.62 3.42
C GLU A 82 -22.14 15.36 1.93
N PHE A 83 -22.49 16.30 1.06
CA PHE A 83 -22.23 16.20 -0.37
C PHE A 83 -20.72 16.09 -0.68
N VAL A 84 -19.89 16.91 -0.03
CA VAL A 84 -18.42 16.85 -0.18
C VAL A 84 -17.89 15.50 0.30
N THR A 85 -18.41 14.95 1.41
CA THR A 85 -18.03 13.63 1.91
C THR A 85 -18.41 12.51 0.95
N ILE A 86 -19.65 12.50 0.45
CA ILE A 86 -20.10 11.49 -0.52
C ILE A 86 -19.26 11.56 -1.80
N PHE A 87 -19.01 12.76 -2.30
CA PHE A 87 -18.16 12.96 -3.47
C PHE A 87 -16.74 12.42 -3.24
N TRP A 88 -16.18 12.66 -2.05
CA TRP A 88 -14.87 12.13 -1.68
C TRP A 88 -14.85 10.61 -1.59
N ASP A 89 -15.88 10.00 -0.99
CA ASP A 89 -16.02 8.54 -0.91
C ASP A 89 -16.10 7.91 -2.30
N ILE A 90 -16.83 8.54 -3.24
CA ILE A 90 -16.88 8.11 -4.65
C ILE A 90 -15.47 8.14 -5.25
N ILE A 91 -14.70 9.22 -5.07
CA ILE A 91 -13.33 9.30 -5.58
C ILE A 91 -12.44 8.22 -4.98
N LEU A 92 -12.51 7.98 -3.67
CA LEU A 92 -11.74 6.94 -3.00
C LEU A 92 -12.10 5.53 -3.48
N SER A 93 -13.37 5.29 -3.82
CA SER A 93 -13.84 4.00 -4.34
C SER A 93 -13.27 3.64 -5.71
N LEU A 94 -12.81 4.64 -6.49
CA LEU A 94 -12.12 4.42 -7.77
C LEU A 94 -10.72 3.83 -7.59
N GLY A 95 -10.19 3.86 -6.36
CA GLY A 95 -8.89 3.32 -5.99
C GLY A 95 -8.77 1.83 -6.33
N LYS A 96 -7.73 1.47 -7.08
CA LYS A 96 -7.43 0.07 -7.39
C LYS A 96 -6.09 -0.40 -6.81
N LYS A 97 -5.99 -1.69 -6.48
CA LYS A 97 -4.80 -2.29 -5.88
C LYS A 97 -3.60 -2.28 -6.84
N GLU A 98 -3.83 -2.31 -8.15
CA GLU A 98 -2.77 -2.31 -9.17
C GLU A 98 -2.00 -0.99 -9.22
N TRP A 99 -2.53 0.08 -8.61
CA TRP A 99 -1.82 1.35 -8.51
C TRP A 99 -0.69 1.32 -7.48
N LEU A 100 -0.67 0.31 -6.61
CA LEU A 100 0.32 0.17 -5.54
C LEU A 100 1.54 -0.62 -6.04
N CYS A 101 2.68 0.04 -6.10
CA CYS A 101 3.96 -0.57 -6.45
C CYS A 101 4.77 -0.85 -5.17
N GLY A 102 5.18 -2.11 -4.97
CA GLY A 102 6.10 -2.50 -3.91
C GLY A 102 7.55 -2.50 -4.40
N PHE A 103 8.49 -2.12 -3.54
CA PHE A 103 9.92 -2.14 -3.85
C PHE A 103 10.65 -3.06 -2.88
N CYS A 104 11.53 -3.90 -3.43
CA CYS A 104 12.49 -4.64 -2.61
C CYS A 104 13.41 -3.63 -1.92
N LYS A 105 13.70 -3.84 -0.64
CA LYS A 105 14.53 -2.95 0.15
C LYS A 105 15.97 -2.99 -0.38
N PRO A 106 16.51 -1.90 -0.95
CA PRO A 106 17.91 -1.84 -1.34
C PRO A 106 18.79 -1.60 -0.10
N SER A 107 20.09 -1.39 -0.30
CA SER A 107 20.97 -0.97 0.79
C SER A 107 20.45 0.32 1.45
N THR A 108 20.50 0.36 2.78
CA THR A 108 20.05 1.53 3.56
C THR A 108 20.79 2.81 3.15
N PHE A 109 22.07 2.69 2.77
CA PHE A 109 22.87 3.79 2.24
C PHE A 109 22.25 4.40 0.97
N PHE A 110 21.83 3.57 0.01
CA PHE A 110 21.18 4.05 -1.21
C PHE A 110 19.89 4.80 -0.90
N LEU A 111 19.08 4.32 0.06
CA LEU A 111 17.87 5.01 0.48
C LEU A 111 18.16 6.41 1.01
N PHE A 112 19.12 6.57 1.92
CA PHE A 112 19.47 7.89 2.46
C PHE A 112 20.10 8.84 1.44
N LEU A 113 20.74 8.32 0.39
CA LEU A 113 21.31 9.15 -0.67
C LEU A 113 20.24 9.90 -1.47
N ILE A 114 19.04 9.31 -1.65
CA ILE A 114 17.94 9.90 -2.41
C ILE A 114 17.53 11.30 -1.88
N PRO A 115 17.13 11.47 -0.60
CA PRO A 115 16.76 12.78 -0.08
C PRO A 115 17.93 13.77 -0.05
N ILE A 116 19.16 13.29 0.16
CA ILE A 116 20.37 14.14 0.15
C ILE A 116 20.55 14.76 -1.24
N ILE A 117 20.54 13.93 -2.29
CA ILE A 117 20.64 14.43 -3.68
C ILE A 117 19.48 15.37 -4.00
N ALA A 118 18.25 15.00 -3.63
CA ALA A 118 17.09 15.86 -3.84
C ALA A 118 17.29 17.25 -3.19
N PHE A 119 17.79 17.30 -1.97
CA PHE A 119 18.07 18.56 -1.27
C PHE A 119 19.20 19.36 -1.93
N LEU A 120 20.30 18.71 -2.34
CA LEU A 120 21.39 19.37 -3.05
C LEU A 120 20.89 19.97 -4.38
N MET A 121 20.00 19.29 -5.10
CA MET A 121 19.37 19.83 -6.31
C MET A 121 18.55 21.10 -6.02
N LEU A 122 17.88 21.18 -4.85
CA LEU A 122 17.16 22.38 -4.43
C LEU A 122 18.10 23.54 -4.10
N LEU A 123 19.27 23.25 -3.51
CA LEU A 123 20.26 24.27 -3.14
C LEU A 123 21.01 24.82 -4.35
N PHE A 124 21.47 23.94 -5.26
CA PHE A 124 22.34 24.34 -6.37
C PHE A 124 21.58 24.84 -7.60
N ILE A 125 20.34 24.39 -7.85
CA ILE A 125 19.55 24.88 -8.98
C ILE A 125 18.90 26.21 -8.58
N LYS A 126 19.52 27.32 -9.01
CA LYS A 126 19.03 28.68 -8.77
C LYS A 126 17.53 28.80 -9.03
N ALA A 127 16.82 29.44 -8.10
CA ALA A 127 15.36 29.59 -8.11
C ALA A 127 14.78 30.23 -9.40
N LYS A 128 15.59 31.00 -10.15
CA LYS A 128 15.16 31.64 -11.40
C LYS A 128 14.76 30.65 -12.50
N ASN A 129 15.29 29.41 -12.50
CA ASN A 129 15.02 28.43 -13.56
C ASN A 129 14.05 27.32 -13.10
N SER A 130 12.81 27.70 -12.75
CA SER A 130 11.78 26.77 -12.27
C SER A 130 11.54 25.57 -13.21
N LYS A 131 11.66 25.75 -14.54
CA LYS A 131 11.56 24.65 -15.52
C LYS A 131 12.69 23.62 -15.37
N ILE A 132 13.93 24.08 -15.20
CA ILE A 132 15.10 23.20 -15.03
C ILE A 132 14.96 22.45 -13.71
N LYS A 133 14.63 23.17 -12.63
CA LYS A 133 14.36 22.56 -11.32
C LYS A 133 13.31 21.44 -11.40
N PHE A 134 12.19 21.71 -12.07
CA PHE A 134 11.15 20.72 -12.31
C PHE A 134 11.66 19.50 -13.08
N LEU A 135 12.30 19.71 -14.23
CA LEU A 135 12.79 18.62 -15.08
C LEU A 135 13.86 17.78 -14.37
N SER A 136 14.76 18.41 -13.63
CA SER A 136 15.80 17.71 -12.87
C SER A 136 15.18 16.88 -11.74
N LEU A 137 14.25 17.44 -10.95
CA LEU A 137 13.56 16.68 -9.88
C LEU A 137 12.74 15.52 -10.44
N LEU A 138 12.04 15.74 -11.55
CA LEU A 138 11.26 14.70 -12.22
C LEU A 138 12.18 13.59 -12.73
N GLY A 139 13.25 13.95 -13.45
CA GLY A 139 14.24 13.01 -13.95
C GLY A 139 14.87 12.19 -12.82
N PHE A 140 15.25 12.85 -11.72
CA PHE A 140 15.82 12.18 -10.55
C PHE A 140 14.83 11.24 -9.85
N CYS A 141 13.55 11.63 -9.75
CA CYS A 141 12.49 10.77 -9.24
C CYS A 141 12.30 9.52 -10.11
N CYS A 142 12.22 9.69 -11.43
CA CYS A 142 12.12 8.58 -12.38
C CYS A 142 13.34 7.64 -12.29
N ILE A 143 14.56 8.19 -12.25
CA ILE A 143 15.80 7.42 -12.09
C ILE A 143 15.79 6.67 -10.75
N SER A 144 15.38 7.31 -9.66
CA SER A 144 15.31 6.67 -8.34
C SER A 144 14.33 5.48 -8.35
N ILE A 145 13.13 5.66 -8.90
CA ILE A 145 12.13 4.58 -9.04
C ILE A 145 12.65 3.45 -9.93
N PHE A 146 13.34 3.79 -11.02
CA PHE A 146 13.96 2.81 -11.92
C PHE A 146 15.06 2.01 -11.22
N CYS A 147 15.98 2.69 -10.53
CA CYS A 147 17.04 2.06 -9.75
C CYS A 147 16.48 1.16 -8.64
N LEU A 148 15.44 1.58 -7.92
CA LEU A 148 14.77 0.76 -6.91
C LEU A 148 14.17 -0.54 -7.49
N ASN A 149 13.78 -0.55 -8.77
CA ASN A 149 13.24 -1.72 -9.43
C ASN A 149 14.31 -2.68 -9.96
N ILE A 150 15.48 -2.17 -10.34
CA ILE A 150 16.51 -2.94 -11.04
C ILE A 150 17.63 -3.39 -10.10
N VAL A 151 18.15 -2.48 -9.26
CA VAL A 151 19.30 -2.76 -8.39
C VAL A 151 19.06 -4.00 -7.53
N PRO A 152 17.91 -4.16 -6.84
CA PRO A 152 17.69 -5.37 -6.04
C PRO A 152 17.66 -6.66 -6.87
N LYS A 153 17.22 -6.60 -8.14
CA LYS A 153 17.20 -7.78 -9.02
C LYS A 153 18.60 -8.21 -9.46
N LEU A 154 19.54 -7.28 -9.52
CA LEU A 154 20.92 -7.54 -9.94
C LEU A 154 21.81 -8.01 -8.79
N PHE A 155 21.62 -7.43 -7.59
CA PHE A 155 22.53 -7.67 -6.46
C PHE A 155 21.99 -8.65 -5.42
N ASN A 156 20.67 -8.83 -5.35
CA ASN A 156 20.09 -9.67 -4.32
C ASN A 156 19.93 -11.09 -4.87
N ASN A 157 20.85 -11.98 -4.50
CA ASN A 157 20.63 -13.42 -4.59
C ASN A 157 19.38 -13.72 -3.78
N GLN A 158 18.28 -14.05 -4.44
CA GLN A 158 17.01 -14.28 -3.75
C GLN A 158 17.23 -15.39 -2.70
N PRO A 159 16.81 -15.17 -1.44
CA PRO A 159 16.89 -16.23 -0.45
C PRO A 159 16.05 -17.41 -0.95
N GLN A 160 16.62 -18.62 -1.00
CA GLN A 160 15.89 -19.82 -1.45
C GLN A 160 14.74 -20.18 -0.50
N SER A 161 14.95 -19.95 0.80
CA SER A 161 13.90 -20.07 1.81
C SER A 161 14.21 -19.15 2.98
N SER A 162 13.16 -18.65 3.64
CA SER A 162 13.29 -17.98 4.92
C SER A 162 12.30 -18.57 5.91
N THR A 163 12.83 -18.98 7.06
CA THR A 163 12.01 -19.37 8.20
C THR A 163 11.54 -18.09 8.90
N PHE A 164 10.22 -17.92 8.96
CA PHE A 164 9.56 -16.82 9.62
C PHE A 164 9.00 -17.35 10.96
N TYR A 165 9.56 -16.91 12.08
CA TYR A 165 9.23 -17.41 13.43
C TYR A 165 9.46 -18.90 13.66
N ASP A 166 10.69 -19.28 14.00
CA ASP A 166 11.07 -20.60 14.53
C ASP A 166 10.54 -21.80 13.71
N GLY A 167 10.48 -21.65 12.38
CA GLY A 167 10.00 -22.69 11.45
C GLY A 167 8.49 -22.96 11.48
N LYS A 168 7.71 -22.17 12.23
CA LYS A 168 6.24 -22.30 12.26
C LYS A 168 5.56 -21.65 11.06
N LEU A 169 6.17 -20.64 10.46
CA LEU A 169 5.76 -20.08 9.18
C LEU A 169 6.97 -20.08 8.26
N THR A 170 6.89 -20.72 7.10
CA THR A 170 8.02 -20.76 6.16
C THR A 170 7.60 -20.11 4.86
N ILE A 171 8.48 -19.29 4.29
CA ILE A 171 8.28 -18.69 2.97
C ILE A 171 9.34 -19.28 2.05
N ASN A 172 8.88 -20.07 1.09
CA ASN A 172 9.72 -20.67 0.07
C ASN A 172 9.62 -19.85 -1.22
N PHE A 173 10.78 -19.60 -1.82
CA PHE A 173 10.91 -18.89 -3.07
C PHE A 173 11.38 -19.86 -4.13
N ASP A 174 10.54 -20.10 -5.12
CA ASP A 174 10.87 -20.94 -6.26
C ASP A 174 11.79 -20.19 -7.24
N THR A 175 12.46 -20.93 -8.13
CA THR A 175 13.30 -20.35 -9.20
C THR A 175 12.51 -19.41 -10.11
N ASP A 176 11.23 -19.69 -10.29
CA ASP A 176 10.29 -18.89 -11.07
C ASP A 176 9.73 -17.68 -10.30
N LYS A 177 10.28 -17.38 -9.11
CA LYS A 177 9.83 -16.33 -8.19
C LYS A 177 8.41 -16.54 -7.68
N ASN A 178 7.94 -17.77 -7.72
CA ASN A 178 6.71 -18.17 -7.06
C ASN A 178 6.98 -18.25 -5.55
N ILE A 179 6.02 -17.75 -4.78
CA ILE A 179 6.08 -17.59 -3.34
C ILE A 179 5.09 -18.58 -2.75
N THR A 180 5.61 -19.53 -1.98
CA THR A 180 4.81 -20.49 -1.24
C THR A 180 4.92 -20.19 0.25
N LEU A 181 3.78 -19.88 0.87
CA LEU A 181 3.67 -19.67 2.31
C LEU A 181 3.21 -20.97 2.97
N ILE A 182 3.98 -21.50 3.93
CA ILE A 182 3.68 -22.74 4.63
C ILE A 182 3.41 -22.43 6.10
N ASP A 183 2.16 -22.61 6.54
CA ASP A 183 1.74 -22.46 7.94
C ASP A 183 1.80 -23.81 8.67
N ASN A 184 2.88 -24.01 9.45
CA ASN A 184 3.09 -25.18 10.31
C ASN A 184 2.40 -25.03 11.69
N GLY A 185 1.32 -24.23 11.76
CA GLY A 185 0.54 -23.94 12.96
C GLY A 185 0.91 -22.62 13.64
N PHE A 186 1.61 -21.73 12.96
CA PHE A 186 1.90 -20.38 13.42
C PHE A 186 0.60 -19.61 13.74
N PHE A 187 -0.37 -19.62 12.83
CA PHE A 187 -1.61 -18.84 13.01
C PHE A 187 -2.49 -19.33 14.16
N ASN A 188 -2.38 -20.60 14.55
CA ASN A 188 -3.06 -21.10 15.74
C ASN A 188 -2.49 -20.52 17.04
N THR A 189 -1.20 -20.17 17.06
CA THR A 189 -0.53 -19.64 18.26
C THR A 189 -0.72 -18.13 18.46
N LYS A 190 -0.94 -17.36 17.39
CA LYS A 190 -1.07 -15.90 17.47
C LYS A 190 -2.48 -15.46 17.91
N SER A 191 -2.54 -14.44 18.76
CA SER A 191 -3.80 -13.85 19.25
C SER A 191 -4.55 -13.09 18.15
N SER A 192 -3.82 -12.38 17.28
CA SER A 192 -4.37 -11.63 16.15
C SER A 192 -3.58 -11.92 14.86
N PRO A 193 -3.96 -12.98 14.11
CA PRO A 193 -3.36 -13.29 12.81
C PRO A 193 -3.42 -12.12 11.83
N GLU A 194 -4.51 -11.35 11.86
CA GLU A 194 -4.74 -10.19 11.00
C GLU A 194 -3.65 -9.12 11.14
N LYS A 195 -3.23 -8.78 12.36
CA LYS A 195 -2.17 -7.79 12.61
C LYS A 195 -0.83 -8.28 12.05
N THR A 196 -0.48 -9.52 12.34
CA THR A 196 0.75 -10.13 11.84
C THR A 196 0.76 -10.20 10.32
N ILE A 197 -0.36 -10.55 9.68
CA ILE A 197 -0.46 -10.55 8.22
C ILE A 197 -0.26 -9.13 7.65
N ASN A 198 -0.97 -8.15 8.20
CA ASN A 198 -0.98 -6.78 7.68
C ASN A 198 0.35 -6.04 7.87
N TYR A 199 0.97 -6.18 9.03
CA TYR A 199 2.11 -5.34 9.41
C TYR A 199 3.44 -6.08 9.39
N GLU A 200 3.46 -7.41 9.52
CA GLU A 200 4.72 -8.15 9.54
C GLU A 200 4.92 -8.89 8.23
N LEU A 201 4.00 -9.80 7.87
CA LEU A 201 4.14 -10.63 6.68
C LEU A 201 4.10 -9.80 5.40
N LYS A 202 3.10 -8.90 5.25
CA LYS A 202 3.01 -8.04 4.06
C LYS A 202 4.25 -7.17 3.90
N GLN A 203 4.72 -6.53 4.97
CA GLN A 203 5.93 -5.71 4.93
C GLN A 203 7.17 -6.54 4.61
N TYR A 204 7.27 -7.75 5.15
CA TYR A 204 8.35 -8.69 4.86
C TYR A 204 8.39 -9.07 3.38
N LEU A 205 7.25 -9.47 2.79
CA LEU A 205 7.15 -9.82 1.38
C LEU A 205 7.54 -8.63 0.47
N ILE A 206 7.10 -7.42 0.80
CA ILE A 206 7.45 -6.22 0.04
C ILE A 206 8.96 -5.94 0.15
N LYS A 207 9.54 -5.97 1.36
CA LYS A 207 10.97 -5.71 1.57
C LYS A 207 11.86 -6.73 0.87
N THR A 208 11.46 -7.99 0.83
CA THR A 208 12.28 -9.08 0.28
C THR A 208 12.15 -9.21 -1.23
N ILE A 209 10.96 -8.95 -1.79
CA ILE A 209 10.61 -9.34 -3.17
C ILE A 209 9.96 -8.21 -3.96
N GLY A 210 9.48 -7.16 -3.28
CA GLY A 210 8.71 -6.07 -3.89
C GLY A 210 7.28 -6.46 -4.27
N LYS A 211 6.82 -7.66 -3.92
CA LYS A 211 5.50 -8.19 -4.31
C LYS A 211 4.67 -8.61 -3.10
N THR A 212 3.34 -8.60 -3.27
CA THR A 212 2.36 -9.07 -2.27
C THR A 212 1.53 -10.25 -2.77
N GLU A 213 1.90 -10.82 -3.92
CA GLU A 213 1.26 -11.99 -4.51
C GLU A 213 1.80 -13.26 -3.85
N LEU A 214 0.91 -14.20 -3.53
CA LEU A 214 1.23 -15.52 -3.01
C LEU A 214 0.65 -16.56 -3.96
N GLN A 215 1.51 -17.33 -4.61
CA GLN A 215 1.07 -18.36 -5.55
C GLN A 215 0.41 -19.51 -4.80
N ASN A 216 1.03 -19.97 -3.71
CA ASN A 216 0.51 -21.07 -2.90
C ASN A 216 0.54 -20.73 -1.41
N VAL A 217 -0.53 -21.07 -0.71
CA VAL A 217 -0.61 -21.02 0.76
C VAL A 217 -0.96 -22.41 1.27
N ILE A 218 -0.06 -23.05 2.01
CA ILE A 218 -0.22 -24.40 2.55
C ILE A 218 -0.56 -24.31 4.04
N LEU A 219 -1.71 -24.84 4.44
CA LEU A 219 -2.22 -24.77 5.82
C LEU A 219 -2.05 -26.13 6.53
N CYS A 220 -0.86 -26.41 7.07
CA CYS A 220 -0.53 -27.75 7.60
C CYS A 220 -1.31 -28.14 8.86
N LYS A 221 -1.77 -27.17 9.66
CA LYS A 221 -2.52 -27.42 10.90
C LYS A 221 -3.84 -26.65 10.90
N PRO A 222 -4.88 -27.15 10.22
CA PRO A 222 -6.16 -26.46 10.15
C PRO A 222 -6.79 -26.31 11.53
N GLY A 223 -7.40 -25.15 11.75
CA GLY A 223 -8.05 -24.76 12.98
C GLY A 223 -8.80 -23.46 12.78
N TYR A 224 -9.64 -23.09 13.76
CA TYR A 224 -10.44 -21.86 13.70
C TYR A 224 -9.61 -20.62 13.36
N ARG A 225 -8.46 -20.44 14.03
CA ARG A 225 -7.58 -19.29 13.80
C ARG A 225 -6.84 -19.36 12.46
N THR A 226 -6.41 -20.55 12.04
CA THR A 226 -5.79 -20.74 10.71
C THR A 226 -6.76 -20.38 9.58
N PHE A 227 -8.03 -20.76 9.65
CA PHE A 227 -9.01 -20.37 8.63
C PHE A 227 -9.29 -18.87 8.63
N ARG A 228 -9.41 -18.25 9.80
CA ARG A 228 -9.54 -16.79 9.90
C ARG A 228 -8.30 -16.07 9.36
N ALA A 229 -7.11 -16.61 9.61
CA ALA A 229 -5.86 -16.10 9.04
C ALA A 229 -5.83 -16.23 7.52
N ALA A 230 -6.29 -17.37 6.97
CA ALA A 230 -6.41 -17.57 5.52
C ALA A 230 -7.38 -16.57 4.88
N GLN A 231 -8.53 -16.30 5.50
CA GLN A 231 -9.45 -15.25 5.05
C GLN A 231 -8.76 -13.87 5.05
N ALA A 232 -8.03 -13.55 6.11
CA ALA A 232 -7.27 -12.31 6.21
C ALA A 232 -6.18 -12.23 5.11
N LEU A 233 -5.44 -13.31 4.84
CA LEU A 233 -4.48 -13.39 3.75
C LEU A 233 -5.15 -13.08 2.40
N CYS A 234 -6.25 -13.76 2.05
CA CYS A 234 -6.96 -13.54 0.79
C CYS A 234 -7.54 -12.13 0.65
N SER A 235 -7.89 -11.47 1.76
CA SER A 235 -8.43 -10.10 1.70
C SER A 235 -7.33 -9.04 1.49
N LYS A 236 -6.12 -9.29 2.00
CA LYS A 236 -5.02 -8.31 2.09
C LYS A 236 -3.90 -8.53 1.10
N LEU A 237 -3.70 -9.77 0.66
CA LEU A 237 -2.69 -10.21 -0.29
C LEU A 237 -3.38 -10.82 -1.51
N ASP A 238 -2.66 -10.93 -2.62
CA ASP A 238 -3.16 -11.54 -3.84
C ASP A 238 -2.80 -13.04 -3.83
N VAL A 239 -3.72 -13.88 -3.35
CA VAL A 239 -3.49 -15.32 -3.15
C VAL A 239 -4.10 -16.09 -4.31
N LYS A 240 -3.32 -16.92 -5.02
CA LYS A 240 -3.82 -17.73 -6.15
C LYS A 240 -4.36 -19.09 -5.76
N THR A 241 -3.66 -19.79 -4.87
CA THR A 241 -4.02 -21.15 -4.45
C THR A 241 -3.89 -21.30 -2.94
N ILE A 242 -4.88 -21.92 -2.32
CA ILE A 242 -4.80 -22.43 -0.96
C ILE A 242 -4.82 -23.95 -1.01
N THR A 243 -3.80 -24.56 -0.42
CA THR A 243 -3.68 -26.02 -0.28
C THR A 243 -3.87 -26.42 1.16
N LEU A 244 -4.77 -27.37 1.38
CA LEU A 244 -5.00 -28.01 2.66
C LEU A 244 -4.51 -29.46 2.56
N PRO A 245 -3.36 -29.80 3.16
CA PRO A 245 -2.89 -31.18 3.20
C PRO A 245 -3.85 -32.04 4.03
N SER A 246 -3.83 -33.35 3.79
CA SER A 246 -4.67 -34.31 4.52
C SER A 246 -4.44 -34.20 6.03
N PHE A 247 -5.52 -34.18 6.79
CA PHE A 247 -5.49 -34.09 8.24
C PHE A 247 -6.55 -34.99 8.85
N GLU A 248 -6.17 -35.83 9.79
CA GLU A 248 -7.06 -36.84 10.37
C GLU A 248 -8.01 -36.27 11.45
N LYS A 249 -7.73 -35.05 11.94
CA LYS A 249 -8.45 -34.48 13.08
C LYS A 249 -9.80 -33.91 12.68
N LYS A 250 -10.87 -34.33 13.38
CA LYS A 250 -12.20 -33.73 13.26
C LYS A 250 -12.15 -32.24 13.65
N LEU A 251 -12.54 -31.37 12.72
CA LEU A 251 -12.65 -29.93 12.98
C LEU A 251 -13.70 -29.62 14.04
N SER A 252 -13.44 -28.64 14.90
CA SER A 252 -14.46 -28.12 15.81
C SER A 252 -15.59 -27.43 15.03
N LYS A 253 -16.79 -27.32 15.63
CA LYS A 253 -17.94 -26.63 15.01
C LYS A 253 -17.61 -25.20 14.58
N SER A 254 -16.81 -24.49 15.39
CA SER A 254 -16.34 -23.14 15.06
C SER A 254 -15.36 -23.12 13.89
N ALA A 255 -14.43 -24.08 13.83
CA ALA A 255 -13.49 -24.20 12.72
C ALA A 255 -14.19 -24.58 11.41
N GLN A 256 -15.22 -25.44 11.48
CA GLN A 256 -16.07 -25.77 10.32
C GLN A 256 -16.78 -24.53 9.78
N CYS A 257 -17.36 -23.70 10.65
CA CYS A 257 -18.01 -22.45 10.25
C CYS A 257 -17.02 -21.52 9.51
N GLU A 258 -15.83 -21.30 10.06
CA GLU A 258 -14.81 -20.46 9.41
C GLU A 258 -14.23 -21.09 8.13
N PHE A 259 -14.20 -22.41 8.04
CA PHE A 259 -13.83 -23.12 6.82
C PHE A 259 -14.82 -22.86 5.69
N PHE A 260 -16.13 -22.93 5.96
CA PHE A 260 -17.14 -22.61 4.94
C PHE A 260 -17.08 -21.14 4.51
N LYS A 261 -16.92 -20.21 5.46
CA LYS A 261 -16.69 -18.79 5.13
C LYS A 261 -15.46 -18.57 4.26
N LEU A 262 -14.37 -19.28 4.55
CA LEU A 262 -13.18 -19.27 3.71
C LEU A 262 -13.51 -19.79 2.32
N LYS A 263 -14.16 -20.94 2.19
CA LYS A 263 -14.55 -21.53 0.89
C LYS A 263 -15.38 -20.56 0.05
N ASP A 264 -16.37 -19.90 0.64
CA ASP A 264 -17.21 -18.91 -0.04
C ASP A 264 -16.37 -17.71 -0.52
N LEU A 265 -15.43 -17.24 0.30
CA LEU A 265 -14.51 -16.16 -0.05
C LEU A 265 -13.55 -16.56 -1.18
N LEU A 266 -13.03 -17.79 -1.16
CA LEU A 266 -12.17 -18.33 -2.22
C LEU A 266 -12.93 -18.40 -3.55
N GLN A 267 -14.16 -18.90 -3.54
CA GLN A 267 -15.02 -18.96 -4.72
C GLN A 267 -15.33 -17.57 -5.27
N LYS A 268 -15.69 -16.62 -4.40
CA LYS A 268 -15.99 -15.23 -4.79
C LYS A 268 -14.80 -14.54 -5.46
N ASN A 269 -13.58 -14.83 -5.01
CA ASN A 269 -12.36 -14.21 -5.50
C ASN A 269 -11.66 -15.01 -6.61
N GLY A 270 -12.22 -16.16 -7.03
CA GLY A 270 -11.59 -17.03 -8.04
C GLY A 270 -10.28 -17.67 -7.59
N ILE A 271 -10.11 -17.91 -6.28
CA ILE A 271 -8.90 -18.51 -5.69
C ILE A 271 -9.05 -20.03 -5.70
N THR A 272 -8.04 -20.74 -6.21
CA THR A 272 -8.06 -22.20 -6.31
C THR A 272 -7.92 -22.83 -4.92
N PHE A 273 -8.80 -23.77 -4.59
CA PHE A 273 -8.73 -24.54 -3.35
C PHE A 273 -8.37 -25.99 -3.66
N ALA A 274 -7.21 -26.44 -3.18
CA ALA A 274 -6.74 -27.81 -3.33
C ALA A 274 -6.77 -28.53 -1.98
N CYS A 275 -7.56 -29.61 -1.89
CA CYS A 275 -7.55 -30.50 -0.73
C CYS A 275 -6.83 -31.78 -1.15
N GLN A 276 -5.74 -32.11 -0.47
CA GLN A 276 -5.09 -33.40 -0.65
C GLN A 276 -5.79 -34.39 0.29
N ASN A 277 -6.44 -35.39 -0.28
CA ASN A 277 -7.05 -36.48 0.48
C ASN A 277 -5.98 -37.46 0.95
#